data_AF-A0A1M5R836-F1
#
_entry.id   AF-A0A1M5R836-F1
#
_cell.length_a   1.000
_cell.length_b   1.000
_cell.length_c   1.000
_cell.angle_alpha   90.00
_cell.angle_beta   90.00
_cell.angle_gamma   90.00
#
_symmetry.space_group_name_H-M   'P 1'
#
loop_
_entity.id
_entity.type
_entity.pdbx_description
1 polymer ?
#
loop_
_entity_poly.entity_id
_entity_poly.type
_entity_poly.pdbx_seq_one_letter_code
_entity_poly.pdbx_strand_id
1 'polypeptide(L)'
;MSSPQIATGDRIVDPMIALAGCSKRQRVVVVGSKGMELMLELHRRGYLLAAAAGNCGRPTGQYHVALVDWRRRTLHALEPTMDWLMNFLGPRAVLVVWVDAQKPAANDSLRASVTKRGFVIVRGAVHECGCALLARRSQDYPVQKAA
;
A
#
# COMPACT_ATOMS: atom_id res chain seq x y z
N MET A 1 -22.66 -28.12 -1.22
CA MET A 1 -21.29 -27.77 -0.80
C MET A 1 -20.97 -26.40 -1.36
N SER A 2 -20.97 -25.38 -0.51
CA SER A 2 -20.76 -24.00 -0.92
C SER A 2 -19.30 -23.81 -1.32
N SER A 3 -19.04 -23.52 -2.59
CA SER A 3 -17.74 -23.04 -3.05
C SER A 3 -17.32 -21.86 -2.15
N PRO A 4 -16.08 -21.81 -1.64
CA PRO A 4 -15.64 -20.65 -0.88
C PRO A 4 -15.74 -19.47 -1.84
N GLN A 5 -16.64 -18.54 -1.54
CA GLN A 5 -16.64 -17.24 -2.19
C GLN A 5 -15.29 -16.63 -1.84
N ILE A 6 -14.34 -16.72 -2.77
CA ILE A 6 -13.06 -16.03 -2.69
C ILE A 6 -13.42 -14.56 -2.54
N ALA A 7 -13.39 -14.09 -1.29
CA ALA A 7 -13.69 -12.71 -0.96
C ALA A 7 -12.79 -11.86 -1.85
N THR A 8 -13.32 -10.81 -2.47
CA THR A 8 -12.58 -9.97 -3.42
C THR A 8 -11.33 -9.30 -2.83
N GLY A 9 -11.15 -9.38 -1.51
CA GLY A 9 -9.91 -9.06 -0.80
C GLY A 9 -8.80 -10.11 -1.06
N ASP A 10 -9.11 -11.39 -1.04
CA ASP A 10 -8.16 -12.50 -1.26
C ASP A 10 -7.52 -12.42 -2.66
N ARG A 11 -8.29 -12.00 -3.68
CA ARG A 11 -7.85 -11.89 -5.08
C ARG A 11 -6.73 -10.88 -5.33
N ILE A 12 -6.43 -9.98 -4.40
CA ILE A 12 -5.35 -8.99 -4.56
C ILE A 12 -4.24 -9.15 -3.53
N VAL A 13 -4.42 -9.94 -2.46
CA VAL A 13 -3.42 -10.07 -1.38
C VAL A 13 -2.13 -10.66 -1.92
N ASP A 14 -2.21 -11.80 -2.62
CA ASP A 14 -1.03 -12.47 -3.16
C ASP A 14 -0.32 -11.63 -4.23
N PRO A 15 -1.03 -11.00 -5.19
CA PRO A 15 -0.43 -10.02 -6.08
C PRO A 15 0.25 -8.85 -5.36
N MET A 16 -0.36 -8.30 -4.30
CA MET A 16 0.24 -7.20 -3.53
C MET A 16 1.52 -7.62 -2.81
N ILE A 17 1.52 -8.81 -2.18
CA ILE A 17 2.69 -9.39 -1.53
C ILE A 17 3.82 -9.61 -2.54
N ALA A 18 3.51 -10.25 -3.67
CA ALA A 18 4.48 -10.56 -4.72
C ALA A 18 5.07 -9.29 -5.32
N LEU A 19 4.24 -8.28 -5.60
CA LEU A 19 4.68 -7.01 -6.16
C LEU A 19 5.53 -6.22 -5.16
N ALA A 20 5.17 -6.23 -3.88
CA ALA A 20 5.92 -5.53 -2.83
C ALA A 20 7.25 -6.23 -2.48
N GLY A 21 7.40 -7.53 -2.80
CA GLY A 21 8.53 -8.33 -2.36
C GLY A 21 8.58 -8.47 -0.83
N CYS A 22 7.41 -8.52 -0.17
CA CYS A 22 7.33 -8.58 1.29
C CYS A 22 8.02 -9.83 1.85
N SER A 23 8.75 -9.65 2.93
CA SER A 23 9.17 -10.75 3.81
C SER A 23 8.30 -10.78 5.07
N LYS A 24 8.15 -11.96 5.68
CA LYS A 24 7.37 -12.15 6.91
C LYS A 24 7.91 -11.39 8.13
N ARG A 25 9.18 -10.96 8.07
CA ARG A 25 9.86 -10.20 9.13
C ARG A 25 9.67 -8.68 9.03
N GLN A 26 9.11 -8.20 7.92
CA GLN A 26 8.87 -6.78 7.72
C GLN A 26 7.57 -6.35 8.39
N ARG A 27 7.58 -5.15 8.98
CA ARG A 27 6.37 -4.45 9.42
C ARG A 27 5.63 -3.93 8.19
N VAL A 28 4.40 -4.39 8.01
CA VAL A 28 3.52 -4.01 6.89
C VAL A 28 2.37 -3.16 7.43
N VAL A 29 2.13 -2.00 6.84
CA VAL A 29 0.90 -1.23 7.12
C VAL A 29 -0.04 -1.38 5.94
N VAL A 30 -1.31 -1.63 6.26
CA VAL A 30 -2.38 -1.79 5.28
C VAL A 30 -3.36 -0.64 5.42
N VAL A 31 -3.65 0.01 4.30
CA VAL A 31 -4.54 1.16 4.25
C VAL A 31 -5.60 0.96 3.19
N GLY A 32 -6.83 1.42 3.45
CA GLY A 32 -7.91 1.41 2.46
C GLY A 32 -9.16 0.66 2.89
N SER A 33 -10.05 0.46 1.92
CA SER A 33 -11.45 0.04 2.11
C SER A 33 -11.60 -1.26 2.90
N LYS A 34 -10.65 -2.19 2.75
CA LYS A 34 -10.63 -3.51 3.38
C LYS A 34 -9.38 -3.72 4.24
N GLY A 35 -8.83 -2.64 4.81
CA GLY A 35 -7.53 -2.69 5.49
C GLY A 35 -7.45 -3.72 6.62
N MET A 36 -8.50 -3.87 7.43
CA MET A 36 -8.55 -4.86 8.50
C MET A 36 -8.63 -6.30 7.97
N GLU A 37 -9.47 -6.56 6.96
CA GLU A 37 -9.57 -7.88 6.33
C GLU A 37 -8.22 -8.30 5.72
N LEU A 38 -7.58 -7.38 5.00
CA LEU A 38 -6.27 -7.60 4.38
C LEU A 38 -5.17 -7.81 5.43
N MET A 39 -5.22 -7.12 6.58
CA MET A 39 -4.32 -7.38 7.71
C MET A 39 -4.52 -8.80 8.30
N LEU A 40 -5.76 -9.23 8.53
CA LEU A 40 -6.06 -10.57 9.05
C LEU A 40 -5.61 -11.67 8.07
N GLU A 41 -5.76 -11.41 6.77
CA GLU A 41 -5.31 -12.30 5.71
C GLU A 41 -3.78 -12.41 5.63
N LEU A 42 -3.08 -11.30 5.85
CA LEU A 42 -1.62 -11.27 6.01
C LEU A 42 -1.17 -12.08 7.24
N HIS A 43 -1.87 -11.95 8.37
CA HIS A 43 -1.58 -12.74 9.58
C HIS A 43 -1.73 -14.24 9.33
N ARG A 44 -2.79 -14.67 8.64
CA ARG A 44 -2.98 -16.08 8.24
C ARG A 44 -1.85 -16.62 7.37
N ARG A 45 -1.21 -15.78 6.56
CA ARG A 45 -0.03 -16.12 5.74
C ARG A 45 1.31 -16.02 6.51
N GLY A 46 1.28 -15.62 7.79
CA GLY A 46 2.44 -15.52 8.67
C GLY A 46 3.13 -14.15 8.70
N TYR A 47 2.52 -13.10 8.14
CA TYR A 47 3.00 -11.72 8.25
C TYR A 47 2.48 -11.08 9.54
N LEU A 48 2.89 -11.61 10.69
CA LEU A 48 2.34 -11.24 12.01
C LEU A 48 2.58 -9.77 12.41
N LEU A 49 3.53 -9.10 11.76
CA LEU A 49 3.83 -7.68 11.96
C LEU A 49 3.00 -6.75 11.06
N ALA A 50 1.97 -7.27 10.39
CA ALA A 50 1.03 -6.45 9.64
C ALA A 50 0.07 -5.70 10.58
N ALA A 51 -0.23 -4.45 10.25
CA ALA A 51 -1.22 -3.61 10.92
C ALA A 51 -2.12 -2.92 9.90
N ALA A 52 -3.37 -2.66 10.25
CA ALA A 52 -4.28 -1.82 9.47
C ALA A 52 -4.20 -0.36 9.93
N ALA A 53 -4.68 0.58 9.12
CA ALA A 53 -4.68 2.00 9.47
C ALA A 53 -5.38 2.33 10.80
N GLY A 54 -6.39 1.54 11.19
CA GLY A 54 -7.12 1.74 12.46
C GLY A 54 -6.39 1.23 13.71
N ASN A 55 -5.34 0.43 13.56
CA ASN A 55 -4.59 -0.15 14.68
C ASN A 55 -3.07 -0.06 14.52
N CYS A 56 -2.59 0.69 13.52
CA CYS A 56 -1.19 1.01 13.41
C CYS A 56 -0.80 1.88 14.62
N GLY A 57 0.21 1.46 15.36
CA GLY A 57 0.74 2.20 16.52
C GLY A 57 1.28 3.57 16.12
N ARG A 58 1.83 4.33 17.06
CA ARG A 58 2.26 5.72 16.84
C ARG A 58 3.16 5.92 15.59
N PRO A 59 2.98 7.03 14.84
CA PRO A 59 3.77 7.34 13.64
C PRO A 59 5.24 7.51 14.00
N THR A 60 6.06 6.55 13.59
CA THR A 60 7.47 6.45 14.01
C THR A 60 8.37 5.89 12.90
N GLY A 61 7.93 5.98 11.63
CA GLY A 61 8.72 5.47 10.49
C GLY A 61 9.04 3.96 10.56
N GLN A 62 8.26 3.19 11.33
CA GLN A 62 8.57 1.78 11.62
C GLN A 62 8.17 0.81 10.51
N TYR A 63 7.33 1.24 9.56
CA TYR A 63 6.79 0.34 8.54
C TYR A 63 7.69 0.31 7.32
N HIS A 64 8.01 -0.92 6.90
CA HIS A 64 8.89 -1.21 5.78
C HIS A 64 8.09 -1.31 4.48
N VAL A 65 6.82 -1.71 4.57
CA VAL A 65 5.93 -1.84 3.42
C VAL A 65 4.59 -1.20 3.73
N ALA A 66 4.07 -0.42 2.79
CA ALA A 66 2.67 -0.01 2.75
C ALA A 66 1.94 -0.74 1.63
N LEU A 67 0.80 -1.34 1.96
CA LEU A 67 -0.15 -1.91 1.02
C LEU A 67 -1.43 -1.08 1.07
N VAL A 68 -1.73 -0.36 -0.01
CA VAL A 68 -2.88 0.55 -0.09
C VAL A 68 -3.92 -0.04 -1.04
N ASP A 69 -5.04 -0.55 -0.52
CA ASP A 69 -6.22 -0.94 -1.32
C ASP A 69 -7.13 0.28 -1.50
N TRP A 70 -6.90 1.04 -2.57
CA TRP A 70 -7.65 2.24 -2.91
C TRP A 70 -8.74 2.01 -3.97
N ARG A 71 -9.16 0.75 -4.16
CA ARG A 71 -10.31 0.45 -5.00
C ARG A 71 -11.58 1.08 -4.44
N ARG A 72 -12.49 1.40 -5.34
CA ARG A 72 -13.82 2.00 -5.11
C ARG A 72 -13.76 3.39 -4.47
N ARG A 73 -12.64 4.09 -4.62
CA ARG A 73 -12.41 5.46 -4.10
C ARG A 73 -11.81 6.33 -5.19
N THR A 74 -12.04 7.64 -5.08
CA THR A 74 -11.44 8.61 -6.00
C THR A 74 -9.96 8.81 -5.66
N LEU A 75 -9.14 9.11 -6.68
CA LEU A 75 -7.73 9.43 -6.48
C LEU A 75 -7.54 10.72 -5.66
N HIS A 76 -8.47 11.67 -5.73
CA HIS A 76 -8.44 12.88 -4.90
C HIS A 76 -8.44 12.55 -3.40
N ALA A 77 -9.24 11.56 -2.98
CA ALA A 77 -9.29 11.13 -1.58
C ALA A 77 -8.01 10.39 -1.13
N LEU A 78 -7.16 9.95 -2.07
CA LEU A 78 -5.92 9.24 -1.75
C LEU A 78 -4.89 10.18 -1.14
N GLU A 79 -4.87 11.45 -1.56
CA GLU A 79 -3.86 12.42 -1.14
C GLU A 79 -3.70 12.58 0.38
N PRO A 80 -4.76 12.89 1.16
CA PRO A 80 -4.63 13.02 2.61
C PRO A 80 -4.24 11.70 3.28
N THR A 81 -4.66 10.57 2.70
CA THR A 81 -4.30 9.24 3.19
C THR A 81 -2.81 8.98 2.99
N MET A 82 -2.27 9.38 1.84
CA MET A 82 -0.85 9.28 1.53
C MET A 82 -0.03 10.17 2.47
N ASP A 83 -0.44 11.43 2.67
CA ASP A 83 0.24 12.36 3.59
C ASP A 83 0.29 11.82 5.02
N TRP A 84 -0.82 11.28 5.51
CA TRP A 84 -0.87 10.60 6.79
C TRP A 84 0.08 9.40 6.83
N LEU A 85 0.04 8.54 5.81
CA LEU A 85 0.84 7.31 5.70
C LEU A 85 2.35 7.59 5.73
N MET A 86 2.80 8.71 5.17
CA MET A 86 4.23 9.05 5.10
C MET A 86 4.90 9.10 6.49
N ASN A 87 4.15 9.42 7.53
CA ASN A 87 4.64 9.49 8.92
C ASN A 87 4.95 8.11 9.53
N PHE A 88 4.39 7.05 8.95
CA PHE A 88 4.56 5.67 9.42
C PHE A 88 5.65 4.93 8.67
N LEU A 89 5.97 5.39 7.45
CA LEU A 89 6.91 4.73 6.57
C LEU A 89 8.36 5.04 6.92
N GLY A 90 9.21 4.01 6.90
CA GLY A 90 10.64 4.16 7.07
C GLY A 90 11.33 4.79 5.86
N PRO A 91 12.65 5.05 5.96
CA PRO A 91 13.43 5.69 4.89
C PRO A 91 13.61 4.82 3.64
N ARG A 92 13.48 3.49 3.78
CA ARG A 92 13.58 2.51 2.68
C ARG A 92 12.24 1.84 2.37
N ALA A 93 11.14 2.50 2.74
CA ALA A 93 9.83 1.88 2.62
C ALA A 93 9.46 1.62 1.16
N VAL A 94 8.80 0.48 0.95
CA VAL A 94 8.14 0.10 -0.29
C VAL A 94 6.65 0.45 -0.17
N LEU A 95 6.08 1.01 -1.22
CA LEU A 95 4.68 1.38 -1.32
C LEU A 95 4.07 0.64 -2.50
N VAL A 96 2.97 -0.06 -2.24
CA VAL A 96 2.10 -0.61 -3.28
C VAL A 96 0.74 0.06 -3.17
N VAL A 97 0.31 0.74 -4.23
CA VAL A 97 -1.03 1.32 -4.33
C VAL A 97 -1.82 0.54 -5.36
N TRP A 98 -2.94 -0.04 -4.93
CA TRP A 98 -3.88 -0.75 -5.79
C TRP A 98 -5.11 0.12 -6.01
N VAL A 99 -5.48 0.33 -7.26
CA VAL A 99 -6.64 1.13 -7.69
C VAL A 99 -7.49 0.32 -8.66
N ASP A 100 -8.75 0.70 -8.84
CA ASP A 100 -9.55 0.14 -9.94
C ASP A 100 -8.91 0.49 -11.29
N ALA A 101 -9.25 -0.23 -12.35
CA ALA A 101 -8.78 0.11 -13.69
C ALA A 101 -9.10 1.58 -14.02
N GLN A 102 -8.06 2.35 -14.33
CA GLN A 102 -8.15 3.79 -14.57
C GLN A 102 -7.81 4.13 -16.03
N LYS A 103 -8.32 5.27 -16.49
CA LYS A 103 -7.81 5.92 -17.71
C LYS A 103 -6.32 6.30 -17.54
N PRO A 104 -5.53 6.37 -18.63
CA PRO A 104 -4.11 6.72 -18.55
C PRO A 104 -3.82 8.00 -17.73
N ALA A 105 -4.58 9.08 -17.96
CA ALA A 105 -4.41 10.35 -17.24
C ALA A 105 -4.57 10.23 -15.71
N ALA A 106 -5.43 9.34 -15.23
CA ALA A 106 -5.60 9.08 -13.81
C ALA A 106 -4.42 8.27 -13.24
N ASN A 107 -3.83 7.36 -14.02
CA ASN A 107 -2.57 6.71 -13.64
C ASN A 107 -1.41 7.72 -13.56
N ASP A 108 -1.34 8.68 -14.48
CA ASP A 108 -0.32 9.73 -14.46
C ASP A 108 -0.47 10.64 -13.25
N SER A 109 -1.71 10.97 -12.89
CA SER A 109 -2.02 11.73 -11.67
C SER A 109 -1.58 10.97 -10.41
N LEU A 110 -1.84 9.66 -10.35
CA LEU A 110 -1.38 8.79 -9.25
C LEU A 110 0.15 8.77 -9.17
N ARG A 111 0.84 8.60 -10.32
CA ARG A 111 2.30 8.63 -10.39
C ARG A 111 2.86 9.95 -9.89
N ALA A 112 2.33 11.08 -10.36
CA ALA A 112 2.75 12.41 -9.92
C ALA A 112 2.52 12.61 -8.42
N SER A 113 1.38 12.17 -7.89
CA SER A 113 1.04 12.28 -6.46
C SER A 113 1.99 11.47 -5.57
N VAL A 114 2.40 10.28 -6.02
CA VAL A 114 3.39 9.44 -5.34
C VAL A 114 4.79 10.05 -5.42
N THR A 115 5.21 10.55 -6.59
CA THR A 115 6.53 11.18 -6.78
C THR A 115 6.69 12.46 -5.98
N LYS A 116 5.65 13.31 -5.90
CA LYS A 116 5.62 14.53 -5.06
C LYS A 116 5.96 14.24 -3.58
N ARG A 117 5.65 13.03 -3.10
CA ARG A 117 5.88 12.59 -1.72
C ARG A 117 7.20 11.85 -1.52
N GLY A 118 8.11 11.96 -2.49
CA GLY A 118 9.45 11.42 -2.38
C GLY A 118 9.54 9.93 -2.69
N PHE A 119 8.64 9.40 -3.52
CA PHE A 119 8.71 8.01 -3.97
C PHE A 119 9.13 7.92 -5.43
N VAL A 120 10.07 7.03 -5.71
CA VAL A 120 10.46 6.65 -7.06
C VAL A 120 9.62 5.47 -7.49
N ILE A 121 8.92 5.61 -8.61
CA ILE A 121 8.11 4.54 -9.17
C ILE A 121 9.04 3.46 -9.73
N VAL A 122 8.83 2.23 -9.31
CA VAL A 122 9.63 1.08 -9.74
C VAL A 122 8.94 0.34 -10.87
N ARG A 123 7.65 0.03 -10.72
CA ARG A 123 6.89 -0.74 -11.70
C ARG A 123 5.38 -0.52 -11.56
N GLY A 124 4.65 -0.62 -12.66
CA GLY A 124 3.19 -0.80 -12.65
C GLY A 124 2.83 -2.25 -13.00
N ALA A 125 1.76 -2.77 -12.41
CA ALA A 125 1.19 -4.06 -12.75
C ALA A 125 -0.30 -3.90 -13.07
N VAL A 126 -0.76 -4.59 -14.12
CA VAL A 126 -2.18 -4.66 -14.48
C VAL A 126 -2.69 -6.04 -14.07
N HIS A 127 -3.87 -6.08 -13.48
CA HIS A 127 -4.54 -7.28 -13.02
C HIS A 127 -6.03 -7.20 -13.36
N GLU A 128 -6.72 -8.34 -13.43
CA GLU A 128 -8.17 -8.38 -13.68
C GLU A 128 -8.99 -7.59 -12.64
N CYS A 129 -8.41 -7.39 -11.44
CA CYS A 129 -9.02 -6.66 -10.34
C CYS A 129 -8.54 -5.20 -10.22
N GLY A 130 -7.88 -4.65 -11.25
CA GLY A 130 -7.43 -3.26 -11.29
C GLY A 130 -5.93 -3.10 -11.60
N CYS A 131 -5.38 -1.94 -11.25
CA CYS A 131 -3.99 -1.61 -11.49
C CYS A 131 -3.25 -1.42 -10.17
N ALA A 132 -2.00 -1.87 -10.13
CA ALA A 132 -1.12 -1.69 -8.99
C ALA A 132 0.10 -0.86 -9.39
N LEU A 133 0.51 0.03 -8.51
CA LEU A 133 1.73 0.84 -8.64
C LEU A 133 2.67 0.48 -7.51
N LEU A 134 3.87 0.02 -7.85
CA LEU A 134 4.99 -0.18 -6.94
C LEU A 134 5.90 1.05 -6.97
N ALA A 135 6.17 1.60 -5.79
CA ALA A 135 7.11 2.68 -5.60
C ALA A 135 7.99 2.44 -4.38
N ARG A 136 9.19 3.02 -4.37
CA ARG A 136 10.12 2.97 -3.25
C ARG A 136 10.44 4.39 -2.80
N ARG A 137 10.53 4.61 -1.49
CA ARG A 137 10.95 5.90 -0.96
C ARG A 137 12.36 6.25 -1.48
N SER A 138 12.51 7.48 -1.95
CA SER A 138 13.77 8.03 -2.42
C SER A 138 14.71 8.23 -1.24
N GLN A 139 15.98 7.87 -1.40
CA GLN A 139 17.01 8.06 -0.38
C GLN A 139 17.43 9.52 -0.23
N ASP A 140 17.17 10.34 -1.27
CA ASP A 140 17.47 11.77 -1.29
C ASP A 140 16.34 12.62 -0.71
N TYR A 141 15.22 12.01 -0.30
CA TYR A 141 14.13 12.75 0.32
C TYR A 141 14.53 13.12 1.75
N PRO A 142 14.58 14.42 2.11
CA PRO A 142 14.99 14.82 3.44
C PRO A 142 14.05 14.16 4.44
N VAL A 143 14.60 13.28 5.27
CA VAL A 143 13.95 12.84 6.49
C VAL A 143 13.83 14.11 7.32
N GLN A 144 12.62 14.68 7.41
CA GLN A 144 12.39 15.76 8.37
C GLN A 144 12.81 15.23 9.74
N LYS A 145 13.93 15.74 10.23
CA LYS A 145 14.36 15.53 11.62
C LYS A 145 13.22 16.09 12.47
N ALA A 146 12.58 15.24 13.26
CA ALA A 146 11.73 15.71 14.34
C ALA A 146 12.61 16.54 15.28
N ALA A 147 12.19 17.78 15.52
CA ALA A 147 12.78 18.69 16.50
C ALA A 147 12.42 18.25 17.92
#